data_AF-A0A438IST6-F1
#
_entry.id   AF-A0A438IST6-F1
#
_cell.length_a   1.000
_cell.length_b   1.000
_cell.length_c   1.000
_cell.angle_alpha   90.00
_cell.angle_beta   90.00
_cell.angle_gamma   90.00
#
_symmetry.space_group_name_H-M   'P 1'
#
loop_
_entity.id
_entity.type
_entity.pdbx_description
1 polymer ?
#
loop_
_entity_poly.entity_id
_entity_poly.type
_entity_poly.pdbx_seq_one_letter_code
_entity_poly.pdbx_strand_id
1 'polypeptide(L)'
;MVDPHKKTEGYCKGVGYWECVEASVDRVLGGYGHVNDVDVKGNEAFLKTLFYERYCNEVDLVKPTSHFLEVAHETLASRKLMSSDMHKATNFYYVSLQDFTPEVGRYDVTWIQRCIRQLADDDFISFFKRAKVGLKLRGEAN
;
A
#
# COMPACT_ATOMS: atom_id res chain seq x y z
N MET A 1 -22.51 3.80 -15.40
CA MET A 1 -21.08 4.04 -15.67
C MET A 1 -20.79 5.49 -15.31
N VAL A 2 -19.79 5.77 -14.47
CA VAL A 2 -19.42 7.14 -14.11
C VAL A 2 -18.82 7.81 -15.35
N ASP A 3 -19.12 9.08 -15.56
CA ASP A 3 -18.53 9.90 -16.62
C ASP A 3 -16.98 9.88 -16.52
N PRO A 4 -16.25 9.51 -17.59
CA PRO A 4 -14.79 9.41 -17.55
C PRO A 4 -14.09 10.70 -17.13
N HIS A 5 -14.56 11.87 -17.58
CA HIS A 5 -13.97 13.15 -17.21
C HIS A 5 -14.18 13.46 -15.73
N LYS A 6 -15.40 13.23 -15.21
CA LYS A 6 -15.68 13.41 -13.77
C LYS A 6 -14.86 12.47 -12.91
N LYS A 7 -14.64 11.24 -13.38
CA LYS A 7 -13.81 10.24 -12.70
C LYS A 7 -12.35 10.69 -12.63
N THR A 8 -11.77 11.11 -13.76
CA THR A 8 -10.41 11.67 -13.79
C THR A 8 -10.29 12.90 -12.90
N GLU A 9 -11.25 13.83 -12.95
CA GLU A 9 -11.27 15.01 -12.09
C GLU A 9 -11.31 14.63 -10.60
N GLY A 10 -12.12 13.63 -10.23
CA GLY A 10 -12.18 13.09 -8.87
C GLY A 10 -10.82 12.57 -8.38
N TYR A 11 -10.12 11.81 -9.23
CA TYR A 11 -8.77 11.34 -8.91
C TYR A 11 -7.77 12.48 -8.77
N CYS A 12 -7.77 13.45 -9.69
CA CYS A 12 -6.87 14.60 -9.61
C CYS A 12 -7.10 15.41 -8.33
N LYS A 13 -8.36 15.61 -7.91
CA LYS A 13 -8.69 16.28 -6.65
C LYS A 13 -8.22 15.47 -5.44
N GLY A 14 -8.42 14.16 -5.45
CA GLY A 14 -7.97 13.27 -4.39
C GLY A 14 -6.45 13.30 -4.23
N VAL A 15 -5.69 13.17 -5.32
CA VAL A 15 -4.23 13.27 -5.32
C VAL A 15 -3.79 14.66 -4.86
N GLY A 16 -4.36 15.73 -5.43
CA GLY A 16 -4.03 17.10 -5.06
C GLY A 16 -4.27 17.41 -3.58
N TYR A 17 -5.31 16.84 -2.97
CA TYR A 17 -5.50 16.92 -1.52
C TYR A 17 -4.32 16.29 -0.76
N TRP A 18 -3.94 15.06 -1.11
CA TRP A 18 -2.88 14.33 -0.42
C TRP A 18 -1.49 14.91 -0.64
N GLU A 19 -1.23 15.56 -1.78
CA GLU A 19 0.01 16.32 -2.02
C GLU A 19 0.19 17.47 -1.02
N CYS A 20 -0.90 18.08 -0.55
CA CYS A 20 -0.85 19.15 0.46
C CYS A 20 -0.88 18.65 1.90
N VAL A 21 -1.13 17.35 2.14
CA VAL A 21 -1.14 16.77 3.49
C VAL A 21 0.28 16.49 3.92
N GLU A 22 0.67 16.95 5.10
CA GLU A 22 1.99 16.68 5.68
C GLU A 22 2.23 15.18 5.87
N ALA A 23 3.46 14.74 5.60
CA ALA A 23 3.91 13.36 5.71
C ALA A 23 4.17 12.92 7.16
N SER A 24 3.15 13.02 8.01
CA SER A 24 3.21 12.59 9.41
C SER A 24 2.08 11.62 9.77
N VAL A 25 2.32 10.81 10.81
CA VAL A 25 1.35 9.77 11.26
C VAL A 25 -0.02 10.39 11.55
N ASP A 26 -0.07 11.50 12.26
CA ASP A 26 -1.33 12.14 12.61
C ASP A 26 -2.10 12.62 11.37
N ARG A 27 -1.39 13.24 10.42
CA ARG A 27 -1.98 13.85 9.23
C ARG A 27 -2.46 12.80 8.23
N VAL A 28 -1.69 11.74 8.02
CA VAL A 28 -2.10 10.58 7.21
C VAL A 28 -3.32 9.89 7.80
N LEU A 29 -3.45 9.89 9.13
CA LEU A 29 -4.61 9.34 9.83
C LEU A 29 -5.74 10.35 10.03
N GLY A 30 -5.64 11.56 9.49
CA GLY A 30 -6.69 12.59 9.55
C GLY A 30 -6.92 13.19 10.93
N GLY A 31 -5.86 13.35 11.74
CA GLY A 31 -5.95 13.85 13.12
C GLY A 31 -6.13 12.75 14.18
N TYR A 32 -6.06 11.48 13.77
CA TYR A 32 -6.22 10.32 14.64
C TYR A 32 -4.89 9.62 14.93
N GLY A 33 -3.79 10.36 15.05
CA GLY A 33 -2.46 9.78 15.34
C GLY A 33 -2.44 8.83 16.55
N HIS A 34 -3.26 9.12 17.56
CA HIS A 34 -3.40 8.30 18.77
C HIS A 34 -3.92 6.87 18.51
N VAL A 35 -4.58 6.60 17.37
CA VAL A 35 -5.02 5.22 17.04
C VAL A 35 -3.96 4.39 16.32
N ASN A 36 -2.82 4.99 15.95
CA ASN A 36 -1.78 4.32 15.19
C ASN A 36 -1.32 3.01 15.86
N ASP A 37 -1.00 3.08 17.16
CA ASP A 37 -0.40 1.93 17.84
C ASP A 37 -1.38 0.76 17.98
N VAL A 38 -2.67 1.05 18.21
CA VAL A 38 -3.70 0.00 18.28
C VAL A 38 -4.02 -0.57 16.90
N ASP A 39 -4.04 0.25 15.85
CA ASP A 39 -4.22 -0.18 14.45
C ASP A 39 -3.05 -1.09 14.01
N VAL A 40 -1.80 -0.67 14.24
CA VAL A 40 -0.60 -1.45 13.92
C VAL A 40 -0.58 -2.79 14.65
N LYS A 41 -0.86 -2.80 15.96
CA LYS A 41 -0.90 -4.06 16.74
C LYS A 41 -1.99 -5.01 16.27
N GLY A 42 -3.17 -4.48 15.93
CA GLY A 42 -4.26 -5.28 15.37
C GLY A 42 -3.88 -5.90 14.03
N ASN A 43 -3.29 -5.11 13.13
CA ASN A 43 -2.84 -5.58 11.81
C ASN A 43 -1.72 -6.62 11.93
N GLU A 44 -0.76 -6.39 12.82
CA GLU A 44 0.34 -7.33 13.07
C GLU A 44 -0.21 -8.68 13.58
N ALA A 45 -1.13 -8.66 14.55
CA ALA A 45 -1.77 -9.87 15.05
C ALA A 45 -2.52 -10.61 13.94
N PHE A 46 -3.31 -9.89 13.13
CA PHE A 46 -4.04 -10.47 12.00
C PHE A 46 -3.09 -11.09 10.95
N LEU A 47 -2.05 -10.37 10.53
CA LEU A 47 -1.08 -10.88 9.57
C LEU A 47 -0.33 -12.11 10.11
N LYS A 48 0.05 -12.11 11.39
CA LYS A 48 0.65 -13.29 12.03
C LYS A 48 -0.28 -14.49 12.04
N THR A 49 -1.59 -14.31 12.16
CA THR A 49 -2.55 -15.43 12.09
C THR A 49 -2.64 -16.05 10.70
N LEU A 50 -2.48 -15.24 9.64
CA LEU A 50 -2.58 -15.70 8.25
C LEU A 50 -1.25 -16.24 7.70
N PHE A 51 -0.13 -15.70 8.17
CA PHE A 51 1.21 -15.95 7.62
C PHE A 51 2.18 -16.47 8.67
N TYR A 52 1.69 -17.15 9.71
CA TYR A 52 2.51 -17.67 10.82
C TYR A 52 3.74 -18.47 10.35
N GLU A 53 3.59 -19.26 9.29
CA GLU A 53 4.66 -20.09 8.71
C GLU A 53 5.38 -19.41 7.53
N ARG A 54 5.00 -18.17 7.16
CA ARG A 54 5.55 -17.46 5.99
C ARG A 54 6.24 -16.17 6.37
N TYR A 55 7.50 -16.08 5.99
CA TYR A 55 8.28 -14.85 6.09
C TYR A 55 8.13 -14.03 4.80
N CYS A 56 7.37 -12.94 4.89
CA CYS A 56 7.39 -11.89 3.86
C CYS A 56 8.62 -11.00 4.11
N ASN A 57 9.67 -11.20 3.32
CA ASN A 57 10.94 -10.48 3.51
C ASN A 57 11.02 -9.19 2.68
N GLU A 58 10.23 -9.09 1.61
CA GLU A 58 10.22 -7.93 0.73
C GLU A 58 8.86 -7.24 0.75
N VAL A 59 8.90 -5.91 0.73
CA VAL A 59 7.71 -5.06 0.65
C VAL A 59 7.89 -4.08 -0.50
N ASP A 60 6.88 -4.02 -1.37
CA ASP A 60 6.78 -2.98 -2.38
C ASP A 60 5.70 -1.97 -1.93
N LEU A 61 6.02 -0.67 -1.98
CA LEU A 61 5.10 0.41 -1.64
C LEU A 61 4.54 1.06 -2.91
N VAL A 62 3.24 1.29 -2.94
CA VAL A 62 2.55 2.00 -4.03
C VAL A 62 1.84 3.21 -3.44
N LYS A 63 2.17 4.41 -3.94
CA LYS A 63 1.52 5.66 -3.54
C LYS A 63 1.46 6.63 -4.73
N PRO A 64 0.39 7.43 -4.84
CA PRO A 64 0.27 8.46 -5.88
C PRO A 64 0.92 9.80 -5.49
N THR A 65 1.71 9.85 -4.40
CA THR A 65 2.20 11.10 -3.80
C THR A 65 3.69 10.97 -3.50
N SER A 66 4.52 11.85 -4.08
CA SER A 66 5.98 11.65 -4.08
C SER A 66 6.59 11.91 -2.71
N HIS A 67 6.16 12.94 -1.99
CA HIS A 67 6.69 13.30 -0.68
C HIS A 67 6.45 12.20 0.37
N PHE A 68 5.34 11.46 0.29
CA PHE A 68 5.06 10.31 1.14
C PHE A 68 6.00 9.13 0.83
N LEU A 69 6.35 8.93 -0.45
CA LEU A 69 7.33 7.91 -0.81
C LEU A 69 8.74 8.29 -0.35
N GLU A 70 9.11 9.57 -0.45
CA GLU A 70 10.40 10.09 0.04
C GLU A 70 10.53 9.88 1.55
N VAL A 71 9.54 10.31 2.34
CA VAL A 71 9.55 10.12 3.80
C VAL A 71 9.53 8.64 4.18
N ALA A 72 8.77 7.81 3.45
CA ALA A 72 8.78 6.36 3.66
C ALA A 72 10.17 5.76 3.35
N HIS A 73 10.80 6.16 2.25
CA HIS A 73 12.12 5.70 1.87
C HIS A 73 13.17 6.07 2.92
N GLU A 74 13.19 7.33 3.37
CA GLU A 74 14.09 7.81 4.43
C GLU A 74 13.88 7.04 5.75
N THR A 75 12.64 6.95 6.21
CA THR A 75 12.29 6.26 7.47
C THR A 75 12.71 4.78 7.44
N LEU A 76 12.50 4.10 6.31
CA LEU A 76 12.81 2.68 6.15
C LEU A 76 14.30 2.44 5.89
N ALA A 77 15.00 3.38 5.24
CA ALA A 77 16.45 3.34 5.09
C ALA A 77 17.16 3.53 6.44
N SER A 78 16.71 4.46 7.28
CA SER A 78 17.26 4.68 8.62
C SER A 78 17.10 3.44 9.52
N ARG A 79 16.00 2.70 9.40
CA ARG A 79 15.79 1.44 10.14
C ARG A 79 16.76 0.33 9.75
N LYS A 80 17.15 0.23 8.46
CA LYS A 80 18.15 -0.76 8.00
C LYS A 80 19.50 -0.60 8.69
N LEU A 81 19.83 0.60 9.18
CA LEU A 81 21.09 0.86 9.89
C LEU A 81 21.07 0.35 11.35
N MET A 82 19.89 0.13 11.92
CA MET A 82 19.70 -0.12 13.36
C MET A 82 19.37 -1.58 13.72
N SER A 83 18.93 -2.40 12.75
CA SER A 83 18.49 -3.78 12.98
C SER A 83 18.95 -4.69 11.84
N SER A 84 19.58 -5.83 12.15
CA SER A 84 19.99 -6.85 11.16
C SER A 84 18.81 -7.67 10.61
N ASP A 85 17.59 -7.19 10.81
CA ASP A 85 16.38 -7.95 10.51
C ASP A 85 16.02 -7.91 9.02
N MET A 86 15.63 -9.07 8.53
CA MET A 86 15.50 -9.51 7.13
C MET A 86 14.40 -8.81 6.30
N HIS A 87 13.72 -7.79 6.82
CA HIS A 87 12.60 -7.13 6.14
C HIS A 87 13.06 -5.88 5.38
N LYS A 88 12.83 -5.89 4.07
CA LYS A 88 13.30 -4.85 3.15
C LYS A 88 12.15 -4.27 2.34
N ALA A 89 11.98 -2.94 2.43
CA ALA A 89 11.28 -2.23 1.37
C ALA A 89 12.18 -2.19 0.12
N THR A 90 11.69 -2.78 -0.97
CA THR A 90 12.46 -3.01 -2.21
C THR A 90 12.09 -1.98 -3.27
N ASN A 91 10.81 -1.87 -3.64
CA ASN A 91 10.36 -0.93 -4.66
C ASN A 91 9.38 0.10 -4.09
N PHE A 92 9.47 1.32 -4.62
CA PHE A 92 8.58 2.44 -4.32
C PHE A 92 7.97 2.93 -5.63
N TYR A 93 6.72 2.56 -5.89
CA TYR A 93 6.00 2.89 -7.11
C TYR A 93 5.22 4.20 -6.93
N TYR A 94 5.66 5.25 -7.63
CA TYR A 94 4.92 6.50 -7.76
C TYR A 94 3.85 6.36 -8.85
N VAL A 95 2.72 5.77 -8.46
CA VAL A 95 1.59 5.50 -9.36
C VAL A 95 0.30 5.39 -8.56
N SER A 96 -0.80 5.78 -9.17
CA SER A 96 -2.13 5.61 -8.60
C SER A 96 -2.62 4.16 -8.71
N LEU A 97 -3.46 3.74 -7.76
CA LEU A 97 -3.87 2.33 -7.66
C LEU A 97 -4.69 1.85 -8.87
N GLN A 98 -5.48 2.74 -9.49
CA GLN A 98 -6.24 2.43 -10.71
C GLN A 98 -5.34 2.09 -11.90
N ASP A 99 -4.09 2.61 -11.92
CA ASP A 99 -3.12 2.41 -13.00
C ASP A 99 -2.05 1.36 -12.64
N PHE A 100 -1.93 1.02 -11.35
CA PHE A 100 -0.98 0.02 -10.89
C PHE A 100 -1.37 -1.39 -11.36
N THR A 101 -0.38 -2.11 -11.90
CA THR A 101 -0.49 -3.51 -12.30
C THR A 101 0.63 -4.31 -11.63
N PRO A 102 0.30 -5.12 -10.61
CA PRO A 102 1.21 -6.10 -10.02
C PRO A 102 1.84 -7.02 -11.05
N GLU A 103 3.14 -7.32 -10.90
CA GLU A 103 3.77 -8.39 -11.66
C GLU A 103 3.15 -9.74 -11.30
N VAL A 104 2.94 -10.59 -12.31
CA VAL A 104 2.27 -11.90 -12.17
C VAL A 104 3.02 -12.77 -11.16
N GLY A 105 2.31 -13.27 -10.15
CA GLY A 105 2.91 -14.15 -9.15
C GLY A 105 4.03 -13.53 -8.31
N ARG A 106 4.11 -12.19 -8.19
CA ARG A 106 5.13 -11.54 -7.37
C ARG A 106 4.82 -11.59 -5.88
N TYR A 107 3.55 -11.46 -5.49
CA TYR A 107 3.16 -11.18 -4.11
C TYR A 107 2.61 -12.40 -3.39
N ASP A 108 3.11 -12.67 -2.18
CA ASP A 108 2.44 -13.56 -1.23
C ASP A 108 1.18 -12.92 -0.64
N VAL A 109 1.23 -11.59 -0.46
CA VAL A 109 0.16 -10.77 0.13
C VAL A 109 0.05 -9.45 -0.59
N THR A 110 -1.18 -9.03 -0.89
CA THR A 110 -1.47 -7.65 -1.31
C THR A 110 -2.26 -6.97 -0.20
N TRP A 111 -1.61 -6.05 0.54
CA TRP A 111 -2.23 -5.30 1.63
C TRP A 111 -2.72 -3.93 1.15
N ILE A 112 -4.00 -3.64 1.33
CA ILE A 112 -4.62 -2.40 0.87
C ILE A 112 -5.33 -1.75 2.06
N GLN A 113 -4.77 -0.66 2.57
CA GLN A 113 -5.27 -0.01 3.78
C GLN A 113 -5.58 1.46 3.55
N ARG A 114 -6.79 1.86 3.96
CA ARG A 114 -7.28 3.26 3.96
C ARG A 114 -7.23 4.01 2.63
N CYS A 115 -6.96 3.35 1.50
CA CYS A 115 -6.96 3.97 0.17
C CYS A 115 -8.08 3.49 -0.76
N ILE A 116 -8.73 2.35 -0.44
CA ILE A 116 -9.62 1.69 -1.39
C ILE A 116 -10.86 2.52 -1.77
N ARG A 117 -11.34 3.35 -0.85
CA ARG A 117 -12.49 4.26 -1.06
C ARG A 117 -12.21 5.38 -2.07
N GLN A 118 -10.95 5.62 -2.43
CA GLN A 118 -10.59 6.62 -3.43
C GLN A 118 -10.87 6.11 -4.85
N LEU A 119 -10.97 4.79 -5.05
CA LEU A 119 -11.26 4.19 -6.35
C LEU A 119 -12.75 4.25 -6.69
N ALA A 120 -13.05 4.53 -7.96
CA ALA A 120 -14.37 4.26 -8.52
C ALA A 120 -14.63 2.74 -8.58
N ASP A 121 -15.90 2.33 -8.52
CA ASP A 121 -16.28 0.91 -8.43
C ASP A 121 -15.70 0.03 -9.57
N ASP A 122 -15.63 0.57 -10.78
CA ASP A 122 -15.08 -0.14 -11.93
C ASP A 122 -13.55 -0.31 -11.84
N ASP A 123 -12.84 0.69 -11.34
CA ASP A 123 -11.40 0.59 -11.08
C ASP A 123 -11.11 -0.27 -9.86
N PHE A 124 -11.96 -0.26 -8.85
CA PHE A 124 -11.90 -1.17 -7.73
C PHE A 124 -11.96 -2.62 -8.23
N ILE A 125 -12.97 -2.98 -9.02
CA ILE A 125 -13.11 -4.33 -9.58
C ILE A 125 -11.90 -4.66 -10.47
N SER A 126 -11.49 -3.73 -11.32
CA SER A 126 -10.38 -3.92 -12.25
C SER A 126 -9.05 -4.13 -11.51
N PHE A 127 -8.81 -3.35 -10.46
CA PHE A 127 -7.64 -3.50 -9.61
C PHE A 127 -7.62 -4.84 -8.89
N PHE A 128 -8.73 -5.29 -8.30
CA PHE A 128 -8.79 -6.61 -7.65
C PHE A 128 -8.55 -7.76 -8.64
N LYS A 129 -9.02 -7.64 -9.88
CA LYS A 129 -8.70 -8.61 -10.95
C LYS A 129 -7.20 -8.66 -11.25
N ARG A 130 -6.53 -7.50 -11.34
CA ARG A 130 -5.07 -7.45 -11.54
C ARG A 130 -4.30 -7.95 -10.32
N ALA A 131 -4.70 -7.56 -9.12
CA ALA A 131 -4.12 -8.01 -7.86
C ALA A 131 -4.19 -9.53 -7.72
N LYS A 132 -5.32 -10.15 -8.09
CA LYS A 132 -5.45 -11.61 -8.10
C LYS A 132 -4.38 -12.30 -8.95
N VAL A 133 -4.07 -11.75 -10.13
CA VAL A 133 -3.03 -12.29 -11.02
C VAL A 133 -1.63 -12.05 -10.46
N GLY A 134 -1.44 -10.96 -9.72
CA GLY A 134 -0.19 -10.65 -9.02
C GLY A 134 0.12 -11.54 -7.81
N LEU A 135 -0.87 -12.30 -7.32
CA LEU A 135 -0.67 -13.22 -6.21
C LEU A 135 0.02 -14.50 -6.70
N LYS A 136 0.99 -14.98 -5.93
CA LYS A 136 1.62 -16.29 -6.15
C LYS A 136 0.55 -17.38 -6.13
N LEU A 137 0.54 -18.21 -7.17
CA LEU A 137 -0.26 -19.44 -7.19
C LEU A 137 0.23 -20.34 -6.05
N ARG A 138 -0.72 -20.89 -5.28
CA ARG A 138 -0.40 -21.72 -4.14
C ARG A 138 -0.28 -23.18 -4.58
N GLY A 139 0.96 -23.64 -4.67
CA GLY A 139 1.43 -24.97 -5.09
C GLY A 139 2.68 -24.73 -5.94
N GLU A 140 3.91 -25.01 -5.52
CA GLU A 140 4.42 -26.14 -4.74
C GLU A 140 5.30 -25.64 -3.58
N ALA A 141 5.22 -26.33 -2.44
CA ALA A 141 6.30 -26.31 -1.48
C ALA A 141 7.45 -27.10 -2.10
N ASN A 142 8.61 -26.47 -2.30
CA ASN A 142 9.88 -27.18 -2.43
C ASN A 142 10.46 -27.42 -1.04
#